data_AF-A0A7S2C2W2-F1
#
_entry.id   AF-A0A7S2C2W2-F1
#
_cell.length_a   1.000
_cell.length_b   1.000
_cell.length_c   1.000
_cell.angle_alpha   90.00
_cell.angle_beta   90.00
_cell.angle_gamma   90.00
#
_symmetry.space_group_name_H-M   'P 1'
#
loop_
_entity.id
_entity.type
_entity.pdbx_description
1 polymer ?
#
loop_
_entity_poly.entity_id
_entity_poly.type
_entity_poly.pdbx_seq_one_letter_code
_entity_poly.pdbx_strand_id
1 'polypeptide(L)'
;FRMIPLVNASVKGGSQKAVPVEANGVKQYDEIINGNVEWEAVEGGVPVLSEARPAADVLETAWPGEVFVGRESHGFLQLLHKPGYVSLRGLGKRVVSYAKIVRGSCADVGKFPILDVGPCAAAALALGYFDTHVRVYSGDDVHRPGGCYLFQGRAWLAMNPAMMHNGADSKR
;
A
#
# COMPACT_ATOMS: atom_id res chain seq x y z
N PHE A 1 -13.54 3.88 4.98
CA PHE A 1 -12.25 3.19 5.22
C PHE A 1 -11.20 3.77 4.30
N ARG A 2 -9.96 4.01 4.76
CA ARG A 2 -8.84 4.41 3.90
C ARG A 2 -7.53 3.91 4.48
N MET A 3 -6.61 3.48 3.62
CA MET A 3 -5.27 3.00 3.96
C MET A 3 -4.23 4.08 3.69
N ILE A 4 -3.27 4.23 4.59
CA ILE A 4 -2.33 5.34 4.63
C ILE A 4 -0.92 4.79 4.90
N PRO A 5 0.12 5.17 4.14
CA PRO A 5 1.49 4.88 4.54
C PRO A 5 1.92 5.88 5.61
N LEU A 6 2.38 5.37 6.76
CA LEU A 6 3.11 6.15 7.75
C LEU A 6 4.60 5.94 7.46
N VAL A 7 5.23 6.95 6.85
CA VAL A 7 6.69 7.00 6.77
C VAL A 7 7.19 7.52 8.11
N ASN A 8 7.65 6.64 8.99
CA ASN A 8 8.36 7.02 10.20
C ASN A 8 9.84 6.65 10.02
N ALA A 9 10.72 7.61 10.31
CA ALA A 9 12.14 7.36 10.49
C ALA A 9 12.34 6.28 11.57
N SER A 10 13.00 5.18 11.19
CA SER A 10 13.59 4.14 12.04
C SER A 10 12.82 3.79 13.33
N VAL A 11 11.97 2.75 13.26
CA VAL A 11 11.47 2.07 14.47
C VAL A 11 11.68 0.57 14.33
N LYS A 12 12.33 -0.01 15.35
CA LYS A 12 12.64 -1.44 15.46
C LYS A 12 11.36 -2.29 15.42
N GLY A 13 11.43 -3.39 14.68
CA GLY A 13 10.32 -4.31 14.45
C GLY A 13 9.68 -4.83 15.73
N GLY A 14 8.37 -4.65 15.79
CA GLY A 14 7.47 -5.23 16.77
C GLY A 14 6.04 -4.94 16.33
N SER A 15 5.23 -5.99 16.16
CA SER A 15 3.80 -5.85 15.95
C SER A 15 3.19 -5.32 17.26
N GLN A 16 3.07 -4.00 17.36
CA GLN A 16 2.39 -3.34 18.46
C GLN A 16 0.99 -2.99 17.98
N LYS A 17 -0.05 -3.55 18.62
CA LYS A 17 -1.42 -3.01 18.53
C LYS A 17 -1.35 -1.53 18.94
N ALA A 18 -1.62 -0.62 18.01
CA ALA A 18 -1.56 0.79 18.33
C ALA A 18 -2.70 1.21 19.27
N VAL A 19 -2.35 2.09 20.20
CA VAL A 19 -3.28 2.86 21.02
C VAL A 19 -4.01 3.86 20.11
N PRO A 20 -5.34 3.97 20.18
CA PRO A 20 -6.09 4.91 19.35
C PRO A 20 -5.64 6.35 19.63
N VAL A 21 -5.31 7.10 18.58
CA VAL A 21 -5.13 8.55 18.68
C VAL A 21 -6.52 9.15 18.83
N GLU A 22 -6.88 9.51 20.07
CA GLU A 22 -8.12 10.19 20.40
C GLU A 22 -7.92 11.69 20.23
N ALA A 23 -8.37 12.26 19.11
CA ALA A 23 -8.73 13.67 19.07
C ALA A 23 -10.19 13.78 19.53
N ASN A 24 -10.43 14.44 20.67
CA ASN A 24 -11.77 14.69 21.22
C ASN A 24 -12.63 13.44 21.51
N GLY A 25 -12.03 12.32 21.90
CA GLY A 25 -12.76 11.10 22.30
C GLY A 25 -13.41 10.32 21.14
N VAL A 26 -13.06 10.64 19.88
CA VAL A 26 -13.53 9.89 18.71
C VAL A 26 -12.40 9.02 18.17
N LYS A 27 -12.62 7.70 18.13
CA LYS A 27 -11.66 6.75 17.55
C LYS A 27 -11.56 6.99 16.04
N GLN A 28 -10.42 7.54 15.58
CA GLN A 28 -10.20 7.86 14.17
C GLN A 28 -9.58 6.70 13.38
N TYR A 29 -8.88 5.80 14.06
CA TYR A 29 -8.24 4.61 13.51
C TYR A 29 -8.94 3.33 13.95
N ASP A 30 -9.13 2.38 13.04
CA ASP A 30 -9.52 1.02 13.43
C ASP A 30 -8.30 0.23 13.90
N GLU A 31 -7.27 0.27 13.05
CA GLU A 31 -6.12 -0.62 13.04
C GLU A 31 -4.91 0.17 12.52
N ILE A 32 -3.77 -0.02 13.18
CA ILE A 32 -2.47 0.46 12.71
C ILE A 32 -1.52 -0.73 12.80
N ILE A 33 -0.83 -1.02 11.71
CA ILE A 33 0.11 -2.12 11.61
C ILE A 33 1.46 -1.55 11.22
N ASN A 34 2.43 -1.77 12.11
CA ASN A 34 3.79 -1.25 11.98
C ASN A 34 4.75 -2.35 11.49
N GLY A 35 5.89 -1.92 10.94
CA GLY A 35 6.99 -2.84 10.65
C GLY A 35 6.83 -3.64 9.36
N ASN A 36 5.97 -3.20 8.43
CA ASN A 36 5.77 -3.89 7.16
C ASN A 36 6.96 -3.61 6.24
N VAL A 37 7.51 -4.68 5.67
CA VAL A 37 8.63 -4.58 4.72
C VAL A 37 8.06 -4.41 3.32
N GLU A 38 8.49 -3.34 2.67
CA GLU A 38 8.31 -3.12 1.24
C GLU A 38 9.68 -2.94 0.57
N TRP A 39 9.71 -3.09 -0.74
CA TRP A 39 10.88 -2.85 -1.56
C TRP A 39 10.57 -1.78 -2.59
N GLU A 40 11.43 -0.80 -2.75
CA GLU A 40 11.27 0.28 -3.71
C GLU A 40 12.32 0.13 -4.80
N ALA A 41 11.93 0.27 -6.07
CA ALA A 41 12.92 0.41 -7.14
C ALA A 41 13.74 1.69 -6.90
N VAL A 42 15.05 1.51 -6.69
CA VAL A 42 15.98 2.63 -6.47
C VAL A 42 16.77 2.98 -7.72
N GLU A 43 16.87 2.03 -8.65
CA GLU A 43 17.51 2.20 -9.94
C GLU A 43 16.46 2.40 -11.04
N GLY A 44 16.84 3.07 -12.12
CA GLY A 44 16.00 3.21 -13.30
C GLY A 44 15.99 1.93 -14.12
N GLY A 45 14.80 1.45 -14.50
CA GLY A 45 14.66 0.36 -15.44
C GLY A 45 14.86 -1.03 -14.84
N VAL A 46 14.40 -1.26 -13.60
CA VAL A 46 14.52 -2.56 -12.94
C VAL A 46 13.54 -3.55 -13.61
N PRO A 47 14.02 -4.65 -14.21
CA PRO A 47 13.14 -5.57 -14.91
C PRO A 47 12.32 -6.42 -13.93
N VAL A 48 11.03 -6.56 -14.21
CA VAL A 48 10.20 -7.60 -13.60
C VAL A 48 10.20 -8.81 -14.52
N LEU A 49 10.71 -9.90 -14.00
CA LEU A 49 11.03 -11.11 -14.74
C LEU A 49 9.94 -12.17 -14.57
N SER A 50 9.73 -13.00 -15.58
CA SER A 50 8.80 -14.14 -15.49
C SER A 50 9.24 -15.22 -14.49
N GLU A 51 10.55 -15.34 -14.26
CA GLU A 51 11.18 -16.31 -13.36
C GLU A 51 12.32 -15.69 -12.54
N ALA A 52 12.70 -16.33 -11.44
CA ALA A 52 13.79 -15.90 -10.56
C ALA A 52 15.19 -16.22 -11.13
N ARG A 53 15.50 -15.70 -12.34
CA ARG A 53 16.82 -15.85 -12.98
C ARG A 53 17.14 -14.68 -13.92
N PRO A 54 18.42 -14.27 -14.06
CA PRO A 54 18.78 -13.08 -14.85
C PRO A 54 18.40 -13.10 -16.34
N ALA A 55 18.22 -14.28 -16.93
CA ALA A 55 17.90 -14.46 -18.36
C ALA A 55 16.44 -14.88 -18.61
N ALA A 56 15.56 -14.61 -17.64
CA ALA A 56 14.12 -14.80 -17.82
C ALA A 56 13.52 -13.69 -18.68
N ASP A 57 12.34 -13.96 -19.25
CA ASP A 57 11.61 -12.96 -20.03
C ASP A 57 11.21 -11.77 -19.15
N VAL A 58 11.34 -10.57 -19.69
CA VAL A 58 10.91 -9.33 -19.02
C VAL A 58 9.42 -9.15 -19.24
N LEU A 59 8.63 -9.21 -18.16
CA LEU A 59 7.19 -8.98 -18.18
C LEU A 59 6.86 -7.48 -18.23
N GLU A 60 7.60 -6.68 -17.49
CA GLU A 60 7.44 -5.23 -17.38
C GLU A 60 8.75 -4.60 -16.86
N THR A 61 8.84 -3.27 -16.90
CA THR A 61 9.97 -2.51 -16.40
C THR A 61 9.51 -1.55 -15.31
N ALA A 62 10.13 -1.68 -14.14
CA ALA A 62 9.88 -0.84 -12.99
C ALA A 62 10.72 0.43 -13.01
N TRP A 63 10.11 1.53 -12.59
CA TRP A 63 10.76 2.84 -12.52
C TRP A 63 11.09 3.22 -11.07
N PRO A 64 12.04 4.15 -10.85
CA PRO A 64 12.39 4.58 -9.50
C PRO A 64 11.15 5.06 -8.73
N GLY A 65 11.04 4.62 -7.48
CA GLY A 65 9.88 4.90 -6.63
C GLY A 65 8.74 3.88 -6.72
N GLU A 66 8.75 2.95 -7.70
CA GLU A 66 7.77 1.86 -7.72
C GLU A 66 7.99 0.92 -6.54
N VAL A 67 6.89 0.59 -5.84
CA VAL A 67 6.93 -0.19 -4.61
C VAL A 67 6.40 -1.61 -4.83
N PHE A 68 7.20 -2.58 -4.41
CA PHE A 68 6.96 -4.01 -4.48
C PHE A 68 6.80 -4.61 -3.09
N VAL A 69 5.89 -5.58 -2.99
CA VAL A 69 5.75 -6.44 -1.83
C VAL A 69 5.75 -7.88 -2.30
N GLY A 70 6.51 -8.69 -1.58
CA GLY A 70 6.88 -10.00 -2.07
C GLY A 70 7.56 -10.87 -1.03
N ARG A 71 7.79 -12.13 -1.41
CA ARG A 71 8.64 -13.05 -0.66
C ARG A 71 10.06 -12.98 -1.23
N GLU A 72 11.01 -12.68 -0.36
CA GLU A 72 12.43 -12.75 -0.69
C GLU A 72 12.86 -14.22 -0.86
N SER A 73 13.55 -14.53 -1.96
CA SER A 73 14.10 -15.86 -2.21
C SER A 73 15.26 -15.79 -3.21
N HIS A 74 16.41 -16.34 -2.82
CA HIS A 74 17.60 -16.49 -3.71
C HIS A 74 18.02 -15.21 -4.47
N GLY A 75 17.95 -14.04 -3.82
CA GLY A 75 18.34 -12.77 -4.45
C GLY A 75 17.26 -12.12 -5.31
N PHE A 76 16.06 -12.69 -5.34
CA PHE A 76 14.88 -12.16 -6.01
C PHE A 76 13.75 -11.91 -5.01
N LEU A 77 12.86 -10.98 -5.37
CA LEU A 77 11.59 -10.74 -4.73
C LEU A 77 10.49 -11.34 -5.60
N GLN A 78 9.84 -12.41 -5.13
CA GLN A 78 8.63 -12.93 -5.76
C GLN A 78 7.46 -12.02 -5.43
N LEU A 79 6.84 -11.41 -6.45
CA LEU A 79 5.77 -10.43 -6.26
C LEU A 79 4.47 -11.10 -5.76
N LEU A 80 3.81 -10.49 -4.78
CA LEU A 80 2.59 -11.03 -4.16
C LEU A 80 1.27 -10.56 -4.79
N HIS A 81 1.28 -9.42 -5.49
CA HIS A 81 0.07 -8.82 -6.06
C HIS A 81 -0.03 -8.94 -7.59
N LYS A 82 1.07 -9.36 -8.24
CA LYS A 82 1.18 -9.61 -9.68
C LYS A 82 2.19 -10.73 -9.91
N PRO A 83 2.11 -11.47 -11.03
CA PRO A 83 3.13 -12.44 -11.37
C PRO A 83 4.48 -11.76 -11.61
N GLY A 84 5.56 -12.46 -11.28
CA GLY A 84 6.91 -12.07 -11.63
C GLY A 84 7.86 -11.93 -10.45
N TYR A 85 9.11 -11.67 -10.78
CA TYR A 85 10.24 -11.60 -9.87
C TYR A 85 11.07 -10.35 -10.15
N VAL A 86 11.56 -9.71 -9.09
CA VAL A 86 12.46 -8.56 -9.23
C VAL A 86 13.77 -8.86 -8.53
N SER A 87 14.90 -8.54 -9.17
CA SER A 87 16.21 -8.70 -8.54
C SER A 87 16.33 -7.73 -7.35
N LEU A 88 16.72 -8.25 -6.18
CA LEU A 88 16.93 -7.42 -4.99
C LEU A 88 18.04 -6.38 -5.18
N ARG A 89 18.93 -6.56 -6.16
CA ARG A 89 20.03 -5.62 -6.44
C ARG A 89 19.52 -4.25 -6.87
N GLY A 90 18.39 -4.18 -7.58
CA GLY A 90 17.79 -2.92 -8.02
C GLY A 90 16.82 -2.31 -7.00
N LEU A 91 16.70 -2.90 -5.81
CA LEU A 91 15.68 -2.55 -4.83
C LEU A 91 16.27 -2.02 -3.52
N GLY A 92 15.67 -0.96 -3.00
CA GLY A 92 15.87 -0.46 -1.65
C GLY A 92 14.82 -1.02 -0.70
N LYS A 93 15.25 -1.65 0.40
CA LYS A 93 14.34 -2.13 1.45
C LYS A 93 13.85 -0.97 2.31
N ARG A 94 12.55 -0.87 2.55
CA ARG A 94 11.97 0.09 3.49
C ARG A 94 10.97 -0.54 4.45
N VAL A 95 10.82 0.08 5.61
CA VAL A 95 9.88 -0.34 6.65
C VAL A 95 8.80 0.72 6.77
N VAL A 96 7.55 0.33 6.56
CA VAL A 96 6.39 1.23 6.57
C VAL A 96 5.35 0.75 7.56
N SER A 97 4.49 1.68 7.97
CA SER A 97 3.30 1.32 8.74
C SER A 97 2.06 1.69 7.93
N TYR A 98 0.99 0.90 8.08
CA TYR A 98 -0.30 1.22 7.49
C TYR A 98 -1.32 1.50 8.56
N ALA A 99 -2.20 2.46 8.29
CA ALA A 99 -3.31 2.77 9.16
C ALA A 99 -4.63 2.69 8.39
N LYS A 100 -5.63 2.06 9.00
CA LYS A 100 -7.02 2.03 8.54
C LYS A 100 -7.80 3.08 9.32
N ILE A 101 -8.23 4.15 8.65
CA ILE A 101 -9.12 5.15 9.27
C ILE A 101 -10.59 4.76 9.11
N VAL A 102 -11.37 4.97 10.17
CA VAL A 102 -12.82 4.71 10.20
C VAL A 102 -13.65 5.98 10.07
N ARG A 103 -13.03 7.14 10.29
CA ARG A 103 -13.68 8.45 10.22
C ARG A 103 -12.73 9.50 9.63
N GLY A 104 -13.30 10.49 8.94
CA GLY A 104 -12.55 11.59 8.34
C GLY A 104 -11.63 11.17 7.18
N SER A 105 -10.86 12.12 6.68
CA SER A 105 -9.90 11.97 5.58
C SER A 105 -8.48 11.64 6.08
N CYS A 106 -7.57 11.25 5.16
CA CYS A 106 -6.15 11.12 5.52
C CYS A 106 -5.56 12.45 5.99
N ALA A 107 -6.00 13.56 5.38
CA ALA A 107 -5.53 14.90 5.74
C ALA A 107 -5.97 15.28 7.16
N ASP A 108 -7.16 14.84 7.59
CA ASP A 108 -7.70 15.09 8.93
C ASP A 108 -6.83 14.46 10.03
N VAL A 109 -6.06 13.42 9.70
CA VAL A 109 -5.08 12.78 10.59
C VAL A 109 -3.63 13.19 10.31
N GLY A 110 -3.41 14.20 9.48
CA GLY A 110 -2.07 14.68 9.10
C GLY A 110 -1.27 13.64 8.30
N LYS A 111 -1.94 12.83 7.47
CA LYS A 111 -1.32 11.81 6.62
C LYS A 111 -1.79 11.89 5.16
N PHE A 112 -1.23 11.02 4.31
CA PHE A 112 -1.49 11.01 2.87
C PHE A 112 -2.16 9.72 2.41
N PRO A 113 -3.06 9.76 1.41
CA PRO A 113 -3.55 8.54 0.78
C PRO A 113 -2.44 7.69 0.15
N ILE A 114 -2.66 6.39 0.17
CA ILE A 114 -2.01 5.50 -0.80
C ILE A 114 -2.67 5.70 -2.17
N LEU A 115 -1.86 6.01 -3.19
CA LEU A 115 -2.30 6.29 -4.56
C LEU A 115 -1.86 5.23 -5.59
N ASP A 116 -1.09 4.24 -5.14
CA ASP A 116 -0.49 3.23 -6.01
C ASP A 116 -1.05 1.84 -5.73
N VAL A 117 -1.16 1.03 -6.78
CA VAL A 117 -1.71 -0.33 -6.71
C VAL A 117 -0.87 -1.24 -5.80
N GLY A 118 0.46 -1.23 -5.94
CA GLY A 118 1.36 -2.07 -5.14
C GLY A 118 1.26 -1.81 -3.63
N PRO A 119 1.49 -0.57 -3.17
CA PRO A 119 1.26 -0.16 -1.79
C PRO A 119 -0.18 -0.39 -1.29
N CYS A 120 -1.19 -0.26 -2.15
CA CYS A 120 -2.58 -0.51 -1.74
C CYS A 120 -2.82 -2.00 -1.47
N ALA A 121 -2.29 -2.88 -2.32
CA ALA A 121 -2.31 -4.32 -2.11
C ALA A 121 -1.53 -4.71 -0.85
N ALA A 122 -0.35 -4.10 -0.65
CA ALA A 122 0.50 -4.32 0.51
C ALA A 122 -0.20 -3.94 1.82
N ALA A 123 -0.85 -2.78 1.84
CA ALA A 123 -1.61 -2.32 3.00
C ALA A 123 -2.79 -3.24 3.30
N ALA A 124 -3.50 -3.71 2.27
CA ALA A 124 -4.59 -4.66 2.43
C ALA A 124 -4.09 -5.98 3.04
N LEU A 125 -2.99 -6.53 2.51
CA LEU A 125 -2.38 -7.75 3.02
C LEU A 125 -1.91 -7.59 4.47
N ALA A 126 -1.24 -6.48 4.79
CA ALA A 126 -0.78 -6.18 6.14
C ALA A 126 -1.95 -6.17 7.13
N LEU A 127 -3.09 -5.59 6.73
CA LEU A 127 -4.34 -5.54 7.50
C LEU A 127 -5.12 -6.88 7.51
N GLY A 128 -4.54 -7.96 7.01
CA GLY A 128 -5.14 -9.30 7.03
C GLY A 128 -6.15 -9.57 5.91
N TYR A 129 -6.21 -8.72 4.88
CA TYR A 129 -7.01 -8.96 3.68
C TYR A 129 -6.16 -9.67 2.63
N PHE A 130 -6.38 -10.97 2.47
CA PHE A 130 -5.57 -11.83 1.60
C PHE A 130 -5.85 -11.67 0.09
N ASP A 131 -6.98 -11.05 -0.30
CA ASP A 131 -7.20 -10.66 -1.69
C ASP A 131 -6.38 -9.40 -2.01
N THR A 132 -5.20 -9.61 -2.60
CA THR A 132 -4.27 -8.56 -3.01
C THR A 132 -4.61 -7.93 -4.35
N HIS A 133 -5.70 -8.35 -5.02
CA HIS A 133 -6.14 -7.74 -6.27
C HIS A 133 -6.86 -6.42 -6.00
N VAL A 134 -6.14 -5.31 -6.20
CA VAL A 134 -6.68 -3.97 -6.06
C VAL A 134 -7.59 -3.64 -7.23
N ARG A 135 -8.82 -3.21 -6.94
CA ARG A 135 -9.78 -2.72 -7.94
C ARG A 135 -9.61 -1.23 -8.14
N VAL A 136 -9.17 -0.83 -9.33
CA VAL A 136 -9.09 0.58 -9.68
C VAL A 136 -10.49 1.09 -10.01
N TYR A 137 -10.93 2.12 -9.30
CA TYR A 137 -12.17 2.82 -9.57
C TYR A 137 -11.90 4.06 -10.42
N SER A 138 -12.53 4.11 -11.60
CA SER A 138 -12.39 5.19 -12.59
C SER A 138 -13.74 5.83 -12.98
N GLY A 139 -14.78 5.68 -12.16
CA GLY A 139 -16.10 6.26 -12.44
C GLY A 139 -16.25 7.70 -11.95
N ASP A 140 -17.40 8.30 -12.27
CA ASP A 140 -17.71 9.71 -12.03
C ASP A 140 -18.36 10.00 -10.67
N ASP A 141 -18.64 8.99 -9.84
CA ASP A 141 -19.19 9.21 -8.51
C ASP A 141 -18.10 9.76 -7.57
N VAL A 142 -18.01 11.09 -7.56
CA VAL A 142 -17.08 11.85 -6.75
C VAL A 142 -17.35 11.75 -5.25
N HIS A 143 -18.37 11.03 -4.78
CA HIS A 143 -18.63 10.85 -3.35
C HIS A 143 -17.89 9.65 -2.75
N ARG A 144 -17.09 8.93 -3.53
CA ARG A 144 -16.30 7.78 -3.05
C ARG A 144 -15.02 8.20 -2.33
N PRO A 145 -14.49 7.38 -1.40
CA PRO A 145 -13.20 7.65 -0.78
C PRO A 145 -12.09 7.74 -1.85
N GLY A 146 -11.27 8.78 -1.79
CA GLY A 146 -10.06 8.87 -2.61
C GLY A 146 -8.95 7.95 -2.11
N GLY A 147 -7.97 7.64 -2.94
CA GLY A 147 -6.86 6.73 -2.62
C GLY A 147 -7.31 5.29 -2.35
N CYS A 148 -6.52 4.58 -1.58
CA CYS A 148 -6.74 3.17 -1.25
C CYS A 148 -7.78 3.00 -0.13
N TYR A 149 -8.80 2.17 -0.35
CA TYR A 149 -9.85 1.88 0.63
C TYR A 149 -10.30 0.42 0.58
N LEU A 150 -11.01 -0.02 1.62
CA LEU A 150 -11.60 -1.34 1.71
C LEU A 150 -13.12 -1.28 1.50
N PHE A 151 -13.63 -2.15 0.64
CA PHE A 151 -15.05 -2.32 0.41
C PHE A 151 -15.35 -3.80 0.14
N GLN A 152 -16.29 -4.36 0.93
CA GLN A 152 -16.68 -5.77 0.85
C GLN A 152 -15.49 -6.74 0.88
N GLY A 153 -14.56 -6.52 1.82
CA GLY A 153 -13.39 -7.38 2.02
C GLY A 153 -12.30 -7.27 0.96
N ARG A 154 -12.42 -6.33 0.01
CA ARG A 154 -11.47 -6.13 -1.10
C ARG A 154 -10.88 -4.73 -1.08
N ALA A 155 -9.64 -4.62 -1.57
CA ALA A 155 -8.96 -3.36 -1.75
C ALA A 155 -9.41 -2.66 -3.04
N TRP A 156 -9.67 -1.36 -2.93
CA TRP A 156 -10.03 -0.48 -4.04
C TRP A 156 -9.10 0.72 -4.04
N LEU A 157 -8.87 1.27 -5.23
CA LEU A 157 -8.03 2.44 -5.43
C LEU A 157 -8.76 3.45 -6.31
N ALA A 158 -9.07 4.63 -5.78
CA ALA A 158 -9.66 5.73 -6.54
C ALA A 158 -8.67 6.88 -6.65
N MET A 159 -8.18 7.17 -7.86
CA MET A 159 -7.10 8.16 -8.08
C MET A 159 -7.59 9.53 -8.56
N ASN A 160 -8.90 9.71 -8.77
CA ASN A 160 -9.43 11.01 -9.22
C ASN A 160 -9.15 12.09 -8.15
N PRO A 161 -8.49 13.21 -8.51
CA PRO A 161 -8.25 14.32 -7.60
C PRO A 161 -9.52 14.83 -6.88
N ALA A 162 -10.68 14.80 -7.56
CA ALA A 162 -11.96 15.21 -6.98
C ALA A 162 -12.37 14.36 -5.75
N MET A 163 -11.85 13.14 -5.61
CA MET A 163 -12.15 12.26 -4.48
C MET A 163 -11.13 12.37 -3.34
N MET A 164 -10.02 13.09 -3.51
CA MET A 164 -8.88 12.99 -2.57
C MET A 164 -9.15 13.48 -1.16
N HIS A 165 -10.08 14.43 -1.02
CA HIS A 165 -10.54 14.94 0.27
C HIS A 165 -11.59 14.03 0.92
N ASN A 166 -12.14 13.06 0.17
CA ASN A 166 -13.14 12.14 0.71
C ASN A 166 -12.51 11.15 1.67
N GLY A 167 -13.23 10.94 2.76
CA GLY A 167 -12.79 10.21 3.92
C GLY A 167 -13.45 8.85 4.07
N ALA A 168 -13.32 8.31 5.27
CA ALA A 168 -13.85 6.99 5.58
C ALA A 168 -15.38 6.94 5.64
N ASP A 169 -16.03 8.07 5.90
CA ASP A 169 -17.49 8.24 6.02
C ASP A 169 -18.20 8.41 4.66
N SER A 170 -17.44 8.52 3.59
CA SER A 170 -17.93 8.69 2.22
C SER A 170 -18.69 7.46 1.70
N LYS A 171 -19.61 7.68 0.76
CA LYS A 171 -20.43 6.60 0.15
C LYS A 171 -19.52 5.66 -0.66
N ARG A 172 -19.86 4.38 -0.73
CA ARG A 172 -19.04 3.32 -1.35
C ARG A 172 -19.86 2.48 -2.31
#